data_AF-A0A357R2Q7-F1
#
_entry.id   AF-A0A357R2Q7-F1
#
_cell.length_a   1.000
_cell.length_b   1.000
_cell.length_c   1.000
_cell.angle_alpha   90.00
_cell.angle_beta   90.00
_cell.angle_gamma   90.00
#
_symmetry.space_group_name_H-M   'P 1'
#
loop_
_entity.id
_entity.type
_entity.pdbx_description
1 polymer ?
#
loop_
_entity_poly.entity_id
_entity_poly.type
_entity_poly.pdbx_seq_one_letter_code
_entity_poly.pdbx_strand_id
1 'polypeptide(L)'
;IVADAWEKTCVALGALRLFFRDKLELVRSDEFAFAWVVDFPLFELDEEENRLVARHHPFTRPKAEDAHKLSTDPLSVKACAYDLVLNGFEVAGGSLRIYDQAMQSQLFELIGFSKEQIEKRFGFFVDAFQYGTPPHGGIAFGLDRLAMVLTESDSLRDVIAFPKNASARCPLTEAPTPVENKQLNELHLSIVAKQK
;
A
#
# COMPACT_ATOMS: atom_id res chain seq x y z
N ILE A 1 -4.14 26.55 15.50
CA ILE A 1 -4.86 25.30 15.87
C ILE A 1 -3.93 24.10 15.74
N VAL A 2 -3.10 23.99 14.70
CA VAL A 2 -1.88 23.15 14.68
C VAL A 2 -0.82 23.89 13.85
N ALA A 3 0.46 23.83 14.23
CA ALA A 3 1.58 24.41 13.48
C ALA A 3 2.80 23.47 13.58
N ASP A 4 3.05 22.72 12.51
CA ASP A 4 4.13 21.72 12.40
C ASP A 4 4.51 21.56 10.91
N ALA A 5 5.33 20.57 10.58
CA ALA A 5 5.60 20.15 9.21
C ALA A 5 4.29 19.93 8.42
N TRP A 6 4.35 20.15 7.10
CA TRP A 6 3.20 20.12 6.21
C TRP A 6 2.34 18.86 6.41
N GLU A 7 2.95 17.68 6.37
CA GLU A 7 2.25 16.40 6.47
C GLU A 7 1.59 16.19 7.83
N LYS A 8 2.32 16.47 8.93
CA LYS A 8 1.79 16.41 10.30
C LYS A 8 0.58 17.36 10.47
N THR A 9 0.67 18.55 9.90
CA THR A 9 -0.41 19.54 9.92
C THR A 9 -1.62 19.05 9.11
N CYS A 10 -1.42 18.50 7.92
CA CYS A 10 -2.50 17.93 7.10
C CYS A 10 -3.21 16.77 7.81
N VAL A 11 -2.47 15.86 8.45
CA VAL A 11 -3.04 14.73 9.20
C VAL A 11 -3.89 15.24 10.38
N ALA A 12 -3.34 16.15 11.18
CA ALA A 12 -4.02 16.66 12.36
C ALA A 12 -5.29 17.47 12.00
N LEU A 13 -5.20 18.37 11.01
CA LEU A 13 -6.35 19.16 10.57
C LEU A 13 -7.38 18.32 9.81
N GLY A 14 -6.95 17.28 9.09
CA GLY A 14 -7.83 16.28 8.48
C GLY A 14 -8.66 15.54 9.52
N ALA A 15 -8.02 15.05 10.60
CA ALA A 15 -8.71 14.41 11.71
C ALA A 15 -9.70 15.37 12.40
N LEU A 16 -9.29 16.62 12.63
CA LEU A 16 -10.17 17.64 13.22
C LEU A 16 -11.37 17.96 12.33
N ARG A 17 -11.18 18.01 11.02
CA ARG A 17 -12.26 18.18 10.04
C ARG A 17 -13.27 17.04 10.15
N LEU A 18 -12.81 15.78 10.23
CA LEU A 18 -13.70 14.62 10.38
C LEU A 18 -14.44 14.65 11.72
N PHE A 19 -13.76 15.03 12.80
CA PHE A 19 -14.39 15.19 14.11
C PHE A 19 -15.53 16.22 14.09
N PHE A 20 -15.31 17.40 13.50
CA PHE A 20 -16.37 18.42 13.42
C PHE A 20 -17.46 18.07 12.41
N ARG A 21 -17.11 17.37 11.32
CA ARG A 21 -18.10 16.81 10.38
C ARG A 21 -19.13 15.96 11.13
N ASP A 22 -18.67 15.07 12.01
CA ASP A 22 -19.55 14.17 12.78
C ASP A 22 -20.29 14.91 13.89
N LYS A 23 -19.56 15.74 14.66
CA LYS A 23 -20.13 16.50 15.77
C LYS A 23 -21.21 17.50 15.35
N LEU A 24 -21.12 18.04 14.14
CA LEU A 24 -22.06 19.00 13.57
C LEU A 24 -23.05 18.34 12.59
N GLU A 25 -23.05 17.00 12.48
CA GLU A 25 -23.98 16.23 11.65
C GLU A 25 -24.00 16.68 10.18
N LEU A 26 -22.82 16.94 9.62
CA LEU A 26 -22.68 17.49 8.26
C LEU A 26 -22.71 16.43 7.16
N VAL A 27 -22.81 15.15 7.51
CA VAL A 27 -22.81 14.03 6.56
C VAL A 27 -24.23 13.72 6.11
N ARG A 28 -24.40 13.57 4.80
CA ARG A 28 -25.60 12.95 4.21
C ARG A 28 -25.36 11.46 4.04
N SER A 29 -26.16 10.63 4.70
CA SER A 29 -26.01 9.17 4.67
C SER A 29 -26.46 8.54 3.34
N ASP A 30 -27.27 9.25 2.55
CA ASP A 30 -27.82 8.77 1.28
C ASP A 30 -26.97 9.12 0.04
N GLU A 31 -25.78 9.71 0.24
CA GLU A 31 -24.92 10.18 -0.84
C GLU A 31 -23.62 9.37 -0.96
N PHE A 32 -23.31 8.95 -2.19
CA PHE A 32 -22.03 8.35 -2.54
C PHE A 32 -21.14 9.38 -3.25
N ALA A 33 -20.14 9.89 -2.52
CA ALA A 33 -19.13 10.80 -3.02
C ALA A 33 -17.88 10.02 -3.45
N PHE A 34 -17.76 9.81 -4.76
CA PHE A 34 -16.57 9.20 -5.37
C PHE A 34 -15.54 10.27 -5.78
N ALA A 35 -14.26 9.97 -5.59
CA ALA A 35 -13.16 10.79 -6.09
C ALA A 35 -11.99 9.91 -6.54
N TRP A 36 -11.34 10.29 -7.64
CA TRP A 36 -10.04 9.78 -8.01
C TRP A 36 -8.97 10.67 -7.42
N VAL A 37 -8.07 10.09 -6.63
CA VAL A 37 -6.81 10.72 -6.24
C VAL A 37 -5.75 10.23 -7.19
N VAL A 38 -5.05 11.16 -7.84
CA VAL A 38 -4.02 10.89 -8.83
C VAL A 38 -2.79 11.74 -8.51
N ASP A 39 -1.73 11.60 -9.30
CA ASP A 39 -0.51 12.41 -9.18
C ASP A 39 0.23 12.22 -7.86
N PHE A 40 0.17 11.00 -7.31
CA PHE A 40 0.98 10.61 -6.16
C PHE A 40 2.47 10.76 -6.46
N PRO A 41 3.28 11.22 -5.49
CA PRO A 41 4.74 11.10 -5.55
C PRO A 41 5.16 9.64 -5.72
N LEU A 42 6.18 9.42 -6.56
CA LEU A 42 6.73 8.09 -6.81
C LEU A 42 7.51 7.55 -5.60
N PHE A 43 8.25 8.45 -4.95
CA PHE A 43 9.07 8.15 -3.79
C PHE A 43 8.65 8.97 -2.58
N GLU A 44 9.01 8.47 -1.41
CA GLU A 44 9.02 9.21 -0.15
C GLU A 44 10.40 9.04 0.50
N LEU A 45 10.78 10.00 1.34
CA LEU A 45 12.00 9.92 2.13
C LEU A 45 11.67 9.21 3.45
N ASP A 46 12.32 8.10 3.71
CA ASP A 46 12.34 7.46 5.02
C ASP A 46 13.22 8.32 5.95
N GLU A 47 12.60 9.02 6.90
CA GLU A 47 13.32 9.92 7.82
C GLU A 47 14.24 9.16 8.79
N GLU A 48 13.96 7.88 9.08
CA GLU A 48 14.76 7.08 10.03
C GLU A 48 16.04 6.56 9.35
N GLU A 49 15.88 6.00 8.15
CA GLU A 49 16.98 5.40 7.38
C GLU A 49 17.64 6.40 6.41
N ASN A 50 17.10 7.63 6.32
CA ASN A 50 17.53 8.69 5.42
C ASN A 50 17.72 8.21 3.96
N ARG A 51 16.73 7.46 3.45
CA ARG A 51 16.77 6.85 2.11
C ARG A 51 15.44 6.98 1.39
N LEU A 52 15.47 6.93 0.07
CA LEU A 52 14.26 6.89 -0.74
C LEU A 52 13.59 5.51 -0.62
N VAL A 53 12.28 5.52 -0.44
CA VAL A 53 11.43 4.33 -0.52
C VAL A 53 10.28 4.59 -1.48
N ALA A 54 9.75 3.52 -2.08
CA ALA A 54 8.63 3.63 -3.01
C ALA A 54 7.34 3.89 -2.24
N ARG A 55 6.57 4.92 -2.63
CA ARG A 55 5.35 5.31 -1.92
C ARG A 55 4.19 4.31 -2.09
N HIS A 56 4.17 3.54 -3.18
CA HIS A 56 3.11 2.55 -3.44
C HIS A 56 3.71 1.15 -3.54
N HIS A 57 4.35 0.86 -4.67
CA HIS A 57 5.13 -0.35 -4.86
C HIS A 57 6.27 -0.06 -5.85
N PRO A 58 7.38 -0.81 -5.79
CA PRO A 58 8.61 -0.50 -6.55
C PRO A 58 8.50 -0.71 -8.07
N PHE A 59 7.34 -1.16 -8.56
CA PHE A 59 7.05 -1.39 -9.99
C PHE A 59 6.17 -0.30 -10.60
N THR A 60 5.89 0.76 -9.84
CA THR A 60 5.03 1.86 -10.28
C THR A 60 5.77 2.70 -11.30
N ARG A 61 5.14 2.94 -12.45
CA ARG A 61 5.75 3.72 -13.52
C ARG A 61 5.78 5.21 -13.15
N PRO A 62 6.91 5.93 -13.37
CA PRO A 62 6.93 7.39 -13.32
C PRO A 62 6.09 7.98 -14.46
N LYS A 63 5.52 9.17 -14.26
CA LYS A 63 4.97 9.94 -15.36
C LYS A 63 6.09 10.27 -16.37
N ALA A 64 5.78 10.12 -17.66
CA ALA A 64 6.76 10.34 -18.72
C ALA A 64 7.35 11.76 -18.70
N GLU A 65 6.53 12.76 -18.35
CA GLU A 65 6.94 14.16 -18.22
C GLU A 65 7.96 14.38 -17.09
N ASP A 66 7.96 13.56 -16.04
CA ASP A 66 8.85 13.69 -14.88
C ASP A 66 10.05 12.74 -14.92
N ALA A 67 10.11 11.80 -15.88
CA ALA A 67 11.15 10.77 -15.94
C ALA A 67 12.58 11.36 -15.99
N HIS A 68 12.75 12.53 -16.60
CA HIS A 68 14.04 13.25 -16.64
C HIS A 68 14.54 13.71 -15.26
N LYS A 69 13.66 13.84 -14.27
CA LYS A 69 14.00 14.29 -12.91
C LYS A 69 14.48 13.16 -12.01
N LEU A 70 14.34 11.89 -12.40
CA LEU A 70 14.71 10.73 -11.58
C LEU A 70 16.16 10.79 -11.05
N SER A 71 17.09 11.39 -11.82
CA SER A 71 18.50 11.52 -11.43
C SER A 71 18.84 12.83 -10.70
N THR A 72 18.00 13.86 -10.81
CA THR A 72 18.29 15.21 -10.28
C THR A 72 17.43 15.59 -9.09
N ASP A 73 16.15 15.24 -9.13
CA ASP A 73 15.13 15.56 -8.12
C ASP A 73 14.07 14.44 -8.08
N PRO A 74 14.42 13.25 -7.56
CA PRO A 74 13.51 12.10 -7.56
C PRO A 74 12.25 12.32 -6.71
N LEU A 75 12.30 13.18 -5.69
CA LEU A 75 11.17 13.44 -4.79
C LEU A 75 10.02 14.22 -5.47
N SER A 76 10.30 14.97 -6.54
CA SER A 76 9.25 15.65 -7.31
C SER A 76 8.64 14.80 -8.43
N VAL A 77 9.16 13.59 -8.65
CA VAL A 77 8.65 12.68 -9.69
C VAL A 77 7.29 12.14 -9.29
N LYS A 78 6.29 12.34 -10.14
CA LYS A 78 4.97 11.75 -9.96
C LYS A 78 4.89 10.34 -10.52
N ALA A 79 4.11 9.51 -9.85
CA ALA A 79 3.72 8.18 -10.28
C ALA A 79 2.50 8.23 -11.21
N CYS A 80 2.43 7.27 -12.13
CA CYS A 80 1.20 6.89 -12.82
C CYS A 80 0.34 5.99 -11.93
N ALA A 81 0.06 6.44 -10.70
CA ALA A 81 -0.74 5.75 -9.71
C ALA A 81 -2.05 6.51 -9.43
N TYR A 82 -3.05 5.78 -8.98
CA TYR A 82 -4.40 6.29 -8.78
C TYR A 82 -5.15 5.49 -7.74
N ASP A 83 -5.88 6.19 -6.88
CA ASP A 83 -6.76 5.60 -5.88
C ASP A 83 -8.20 6.08 -6.11
N LEU A 84 -9.14 5.14 -5.99
CA LEU A 84 -10.56 5.43 -5.93
C LEU A 84 -10.98 5.55 -4.47
N VAL A 85 -11.47 6.73 -4.11
CA VAL A 85 -12.00 7.03 -2.79
C VAL A 85 -13.53 7.10 -2.87
N LEU A 86 -14.20 6.49 -1.89
CA LEU A 86 -15.64 6.56 -1.69
C LEU A 86 -15.93 7.00 -0.25
N ASN A 87 -16.61 8.12 -0.08
CA ASN A 87 -17.01 8.65 1.23
C ASN A 87 -15.84 8.78 2.24
N GLY A 88 -14.63 9.05 1.74
CA GLY A 88 -13.41 9.20 2.53
C GLY A 88 -12.64 7.89 2.78
N PHE A 89 -13.12 6.76 2.27
CA PHE A 89 -12.41 5.48 2.30
C PHE A 89 -11.75 5.19 0.95
N GLU A 90 -10.48 4.80 0.98
CA GLU A 90 -9.83 4.20 -0.18
C GLU A 90 -10.47 2.82 -0.44
N VAL A 91 -11.19 2.68 -1.55
CA VAL A 91 -11.89 1.43 -1.94
C VAL A 91 -11.20 0.68 -3.07
N ALA A 92 -10.33 1.35 -3.83
CA ALA A 92 -9.47 0.70 -4.80
C ALA A 92 -8.20 1.51 -5.03
N GLY A 93 -7.12 0.81 -5.39
CA GLY A 93 -5.82 1.42 -5.68
C GLY A 93 -5.15 0.72 -6.85
N GLY A 94 -4.43 1.48 -7.66
CA GLY A 94 -3.85 0.97 -8.89
C GLY A 94 -2.72 1.82 -9.43
N SER A 95 -2.04 1.25 -10.44
CA SER A 95 -0.98 1.96 -11.14
C SER A 95 -0.68 1.34 -12.49
N LEU A 96 -0.11 2.18 -13.37
CA LEU A 96 0.60 1.69 -14.55
C LEU A 96 1.96 1.16 -14.13
N ARG A 97 2.33 0.00 -14.69
CA ARG A 97 3.54 -0.72 -14.30
C ARG A 97 4.69 -0.38 -15.24
N ILE A 98 5.90 -0.53 -14.72
CA ILE A 98 7.11 -0.48 -15.52
C ILE A 98 7.18 -1.75 -16.38
N TYR A 99 7.49 -1.57 -17.65
CA TYR A 99 7.68 -2.65 -18.62
C TYR A 99 9.03 -2.51 -19.36
N ASP A 100 9.87 -1.57 -18.93
CA ASP A 100 11.20 -1.31 -19.46
C ASP A 100 12.25 -1.69 -18.40
N GLN A 101 13.20 -2.55 -18.79
CA GLN A 101 14.19 -3.09 -17.87
C GLN A 101 15.12 -1.99 -17.33
N ALA A 102 15.58 -1.09 -18.20
CA ALA A 102 16.50 -0.03 -17.81
C ALA A 102 15.86 0.91 -16.77
N MET A 103 14.60 1.27 -16.98
CA MET A 103 13.81 2.04 -16.03
C MET A 103 13.65 1.32 -14.69
N GLN A 104 13.28 0.04 -14.69
CA GLN A 104 13.11 -0.71 -13.44
C GLN A 104 14.42 -0.81 -12.66
N SER A 105 15.54 -1.07 -13.35
CA SER A 105 16.87 -1.12 -12.73
C SER A 105 17.25 0.22 -12.12
N GLN A 106 17.02 1.34 -12.84
CA GLN A 106 17.29 2.68 -12.33
C GLN A 106 16.46 2.98 -11.05
N LEU A 107 15.18 2.60 -11.03
CA LEU A 107 14.34 2.79 -9.84
C LEU A 107 14.80 1.93 -8.65
N PHE A 108 15.22 0.68 -8.90
CA PHE A 108 15.74 -0.18 -7.85
C PHE A 108 17.05 0.36 -7.23
N GLU A 109 17.93 0.90 -8.07
CA GLU A 109 19.17 1.55 -7.60
C GLU A 109 18.86 2.79 -6.76
N LEU A 110 17.88 3.61 -7.16
CA LEU A 110 17.45 4.81 -6.41
C LEU A 110 16.90 4.49 -5.02
N ILE A 111 16.19 3.37 -4.85
CA ILE A 111 15.66 2.94 -3.54
C ILE A 111 16.67 2.08 -2.74
N GLY A 112 17.90 1.93 -3.24
CA GLY A 112 19.02 1.34 -2.52
C GLY A 112 19.16 -0.18 -2.65
N PHE A 113 18.52 -0.82 -3.64
CA PHE A 113 18.78 -2.24 -3.89
C PHE A 113 20.11 -2.45 -4.61
N SER A 114 20.92 -3.38 -4.13
CA SER A 114 22.10 -3.85 -4.86
C SER A 114 21.68 -4.78 -6.01
N LYS A 115 22.53 -4.88 -7.05
CA LYS A 115 22.29 -5.81 -8.18
C LYS A 115 22.04 -7.25 -7.71
N GLU A 116 22.77 -7.71 -6.71
CA GLU A 116 22.59 -9.05 -6.14
C GLU A 116 21.24 -9.21 -5.43
N GLN A 117 20.78 -8.17 -4.71
CA GLN A 117 19.47 -8.19 -4.07
C GLN A 117 18.33 -8.18 -5.10
N ILE A 118 18.49 -7.41 -6.19
CA ILE A 118 17.52 -7.38 -7.30
C ILE A 118 17.43 -8.76 -7.92
N GLU A 119 18.56 -9.36 -8.28
CA GLU A 119 18.60 -10.69 -8.91
C GLU A 119 17.95 -11.75 -8.02
N LYS A 120 18.35 -11.81 -6.75
CA LYS A 120 17.88 -12.83 -5.81
C LYS A 120 16.39 -12.72 -5.49
N ARG A 121 15.83 -11.51 -5.45
CA ARG A 121 14.43 -11.27 -5.04
C ARG A 121 13.48 -11.11 -6.22
N PHE A 122 13.96 -10.50 -7.30
CA PHE A 122 13.16 -10.03 -8.43
C PHE A 122 13.72 -10.43 -9.80
N GLY A 123 14.80 -11.22 -9.89
CA GLY A 123 15.44 -11.60 -11.15
C GLY A 123 14.44 -12.18 -12.15
N PHE A 124 13.63 -13.16 -11.72
CA PHE A 124 12.59 -13.76 -12.57
C PHE A 124 11.60 -12.75 -13.17
N PHE A 125 11.32 -11.65 -12.45
CA PHE A 125 10.38 -10.61 -12.88
C PHE A 125 11.06 -9.59 -13.78
N VAL A 126 12.30 -9.21 -13.47
CA VAL A 126 13.09 -8.25 -14.27
C VAL A 126 13.49 -8.87 -15.61
N ASP A 127 13.86 -10.15 -15.63
CA ASP A 127 14.20 -10.89 -16.84
C ASP A 127 13.00 -11.00 -17.78
N ALA A 128 11.78 -11.09 -17.23
CA ALA A 128 10.55 -11.16 -18.03
C ALA A 128 10.42 -9.97 -19.00
N PHE A 129 10.93 -8.79 -18.63
CA PHE A 129 10.90 -7.60 -19.50
C PHE A 129 11.65 -7.78 -20.82
N GLN A 130 12.66 -8.65 -20.88
CA GLN A 130 13.45 -8.92 -22.09
C GLN A 130 12.66 -9.69 -23.15
N TYR A 131 11.57 -10.35 -22.77
CA TYR A 131 10.76 -11.18 -23.67
C TYR A 131 9.58 -10.41 -24.28
N GLY A 132 9.63 -9.07 -24.29
CA GLY A 132 8.61 -8.23 -24.93
C GLY A 132 7.39 -7.97 -24.05
N THR A 133 7.61 -7.62 -22.77
CA THR A 133 6.52 -7.26 -21.85
C THR A 133 5.73 -6.06 -22.38
N PRO A 134 4.41 -6.17 -22.59
CA PRO A 134 3.60 -5.07 -23.08
C PRO A 134 3.42 -3.99 -22.00
N PRO A 135 3.08 -2.76 -22.39
CA PRO A 135 2.54 -1.78 -21.46
C PRO A 135 1.34 -2.35 -20.72
N HIS A 136 1.39 -2.34 -19.39
CA HIS A 136 0.36 -2.93 -18.55
C HIS A 136 0.11 -2.07 -17.30
N GLY A 137 -1.07 -2.26 -16.73
CA GLY A 137 -1.56 -1.55 -15.57
C GLY A 137 -2.68 -2.35 -14.93
N GLY A 138 -3.02 -2.00 -13.70
CA GLY A 138 -4.08 -2.70 -12.99
C GLY A 138 -4.52 -1.96 -11.75
N ILE A 139 -5.68 -2.37 -11.26
CA ILE A 139 -6.33 -1.84 -10.08
C ILE A 139 -6.83 -3.01 -9.23
N ALA A 140 -6.74 -2.86 -7.92
CA ALA A 140 -7.30 -3.81 -6.96
C ALA A 140 -8.33 -3.11 -6.10
N PHE A 141 -9.49 -3.75 -5.92
CA PHE A 141 -10.54 -3.27 -5.02
C PHE A 141 -10.39 -3.93 -3.66
N GLY A 142 -10.49 -3.14 -2.60
CA GLY A 142 -10.67 -3.64 -1.25
C GLY A 142 -12.11 -4.10 -1.07
N LEU A 143 -12.42 -5.34 -1.48
CA LEU A 143 -13.78 -5.86 -1.51
C LEU A 143 -14.50 -5.72 -0.16
N ASP A 144 -13.83 -6.06 0.94
CA ASP A 144 -14.41 -5.94 2.29
C ASP A 144 -14.73 -4.48 2.63
N ARG A 145 -13.87 -3.54 2.24
CA ARG A 145 -14.10 -2.11 2.50
C ARG A 145 -15.20 -1.54 1.62
N LEU A 146 -15.25 -1.95 0.36
CA LEU A 146 -16.36 -1.60 -0.53
C LEU A 146 -17.67 -2.13 0.03
N ALA A 147 -17.72 -3.40 0.46
CA ALA A 147 -18.89 -3.98 1.10
C ALA A 147 -19.28 -3.21 2.36
N MET A 148 -18.32 -2.92 3.25
CA MET A 148 -18.55 -2.17 4.49
C MET A 148 -19.18 -0.80 4.23
N VAL A 149 -18.69 -0.06 3.23
CA VAL A 149 -19.26 1.25 2.87
C VAL A 149 -20.66 1.11 2.27
N LEU A 150 -20.90 0.08 1.44
CA LEU A 150 -22.21 -0.16 0.83
C LEU A 150 -23.27 -0.68 1.82
N THR A 151 -22.85 -1.37 2.88
CA THR A 151 -23.72 -1.88 3.95
C THR A 151 -23.79 -0.94 5.15
N GLU A 152 -23.18 0.24 5.06
CA GLU A 152 -23.12 1.24 6.14
C GLU A 152 -22.62 0.64 7.47
N SER A 153 -21.67 -0.29 7.39
CA SER A 153 -21.14 -1.00 8.55
C SER A 153 -20.00 -0.23 9.21
N ASP A 154 -19.96 -0.24 10.54
CA ASP A 154 -18.90 0.42 11.32
C ASP A 154 -17.57 -0.35 11.31
N SER A 155 -17.60 -1.64 10.94
CA SER A 155 -16.43 -2.51 10.93
C SER A 155 -16.35 -3.41 9.70
N LEU A 156 -15.13 -3.62 9.20
CA LEU A 156 -14.84 -4.68 8.23
C LEU A 156 -15.24 -6.07 8.74
N ARG A 157 -15.35 -6.24 10.07
CA ARG A 157 -15.75 -7.52 10.66
C ARG A 157 -17.20 -7.88 10.39
N ASP A 158 -18.05 -6.88 10.13
CA ASP A 158 -19.49 -7.08 9.94
C ASP A 158 -19.83 -7.60 8.54
N VAL A 159 -18.88 -7.49 7.61
CA VAL A 159 -19.01 -7.96 6.22
C VAL A 159 -18.21 -9.23 5.93
N ILE A 160 -17.52 -9.77 6.94
CA ILE A 160 -16.75 -11.01 6.84
C ILE A 160 -17.44 -12.07 7.70
N ALA A 161 -17.77 -13.24 7.14
CA ALA A 161 -18.49 -14.28 7.87
C ALA A 161 -17.75 -14.79 9.12
N PHE A 162 -16.42 -14.92 9.07
CA PHE A 162 -15.59 -15.41 10.18
C PHE A 162 -14.36 -14.52 10.42
N PRO A 163 -14.58 -13.30 10.95
CA PRO A 163 -13.52 -12.30 11.07
C PRO A 163 -12.50 -12.70 12.14
N LYS A 164 -11.36 -12.03 12.12
CA LYS A 164 -10.31 -12.15 13.16
C LYS A 164 -10.35 -10.93 14.06
N ASN A 165 -9.90 -11.08 15.31
CA ASN A 165 -9.72 -9.96 16.22
C ASN A 165 -8.41 -9.20 15.94
N ALA A 166 -8.16 -8.12 16.69
CA ALA A 166 -6.95 -7.30 16.53
C ALA A 166 -5.63 -8.07 16.82
N SER A 167 -5.70 -9.21 17.50
CA SER A 167 -4.55 -10.10 17.75
C SER A 167 -4.44 -11.23 16.71
N ALA A 168 -5.10 -11.08 15.56
CA ALA A 168 -5.18 -12.07 14.47
C ALA A 168 -5.72 -13.44 14.90
N ARG A 169 -6.49 -13.51 16.01
CA ARG A 169 -7.12 -14.74 16.48
C ARG A 169 -8.52 -14.90 15.93
N CYS A 170 -8.94 -16.14 15.69
CA CYS A 170 -10.31 -16.49 15.38
C CYS A 170 -11.01 -17.00 16.64
N PRO A 171 -11.93 -16.22 17.25
CA PRO A 171 -12.63 -16.67 18.45
C PRO A 171 -13.48 -17.92 18.21
N LEU A 172 -14.04 -18.08 17.00
CA LEU A 172 -14.91 -19.21 16.66
C LEU A 172 -14.17 -20.56 16.66
N THR A 173 -12.94 -20.59 16.14
CA THR A 173 -12.16 -21.83 15.99
C THR A 173 -10.98 -21.91 16.94
N GLU A 174 -10.83 -20.92 17.82
CA GLU A 174 -9.68 -20.73 18.73
C GLU A 174 -8.31 -20.71 18.03
N ALA A 175 -8.28 -20.34 16.74
CA ALA A 175 -7.04 -20.29 15.96
C ALA A 175 -6.25 -18.99 16.21
N PRO A 176 -4.91 -18.99 16.07
CA PRO A 176 -4.07 -20.16 15.81
C PRO A 176 -3.88 -21.05 17.05
N THR A 177 -3.68 -22.34 16.82
CA THR A 177 -3.41 -23.35 17.86
C THR A 177 -2.00 -23.93 17.70
N PRO A 178 -1.42 -24.55 18.75
CA PRO A 178 -0.18 -25.30 18.63
C PRO A 178 -0.31 -26.44 17.61
N VAL A 179 0.81 -26.79 16.96
CA VAL A 179 0.93 -27.90 16.01
C VAL A 179 1.71 -29.05 16.62
N GLU A 180 1.52 -30.27 16.11
CA GLU A 180 2.24 -31.44 16.60
C GLU A 180 3.71 -31.43 16.16
N ASN A 181 4.60 -31.97 17.01
CA ASN A 181 6.03 -32.08 16.69
C ASN A 181 6.30 -32.89 15.43
N LYS A 182 5.44 -33.87 15.11
CA LYS A 182 5.57 -34.66 13.88
C LYS A 182 5.45 -33.76 12.63
N GLN A 183 4.48 -32.85 12.61
CA GLN A 183 4.28 -31.91 11.49
C GLN A 183 5.45 -30.93 11.37
N LEU A 184 5.96 -30.44 12.51
CA LEU A 184 7.15 -29.58 12.52
C LEU A 184 8.37 -30.30 11.93
N ASN A 185 8.60 -31.56 12.33
CA ASN A 185 9.71 -32.36 11.83
C ASN A 185 9.60 -32.66 10.33
N GLU A 186 8.39 -32.95 9.83
CA GLU A 186 8.13 -33.17 8.40
C GLU A 186 8.43 -31.92 7.56
N LEU A 187 8.19 -30.73 8.11
CA LEU A 187 8.50 -29.45 7.46
C LEU A 187 9.92 -28.94 7.75
N HIS A 188 10.72 -29.69 8.51
CA HIS A 188 12.04 -29.29 8.99
C HIS A 188 12.04 -27.95 9.76
N LEU A 189 10.99 -27.72 10.56
CA LEU A 189 10.80 -26.53 11.37
C LEU A 189 11.02 -26.82 12.85
N SER A 190 11.46 -25.80 13.59
CA SER A 190 11.52 -25.83 15.05
C SER A 190 10.96 -24.53 15.63
N ILE A 191 10.22 -24.63 16.74
CA ILE A 191 9.72 -23.45 17.45
C ILE A 191 10.84 -22.96 18.38
N VAL A 192 11.37 -21.77 18.10
CA VAL A 192 12.33 -21.11 18.97
C VAL A 192 11.56 -20.41 20.10
N ALA A 193 11.85 -20.77 21.36
CA ALA A 193 11.27 -20.06 22.50
C ALA A 193 11.69 -18.59 22.47
N LYS A 194 10.73 -17.67 22.58
CA LYS A 194 11.00 -16.24 22.68
C LYS A 194 11.83 -16.00 23.96
N GLN A 195 13.10 -15.60 23.82
CA GLN A 195 13.83 -15.05 24.97
C GLN A 195 13.10 -13.79 25.42
N LYS A 196 12.74 -13.73 26.70
CA LYS A 196 12.12 -12.55 27.32
C LYS A 196 13.13 -11.43 27.46
#